data_AF-A0AAV4XFJ8-F1
#
_entry.id   AF-A0AAV4XFJ8-F1
#
_cell.length_a   1.000
_cell.length_b   1.000
_cell.length_c   1.000
_cell.angle_alpha   90.00
_cell.angle_beta   90.00
_cell.angle_gamma   90.00
#
_symmetry.space_group_name_H-M   'P 1'
#
loop_
_entity.id
_entity.type
_entity.pdbx_description
1 polymer ?
#
loop_
_entity_poly.entity_id
_entity_poly.type
_entity_poly.pdbx_seq_one_letter_code
_entity_poly.pdbx_strand_id
1 'polypeptide(L)'
;MYNIGALHSKLGTMDSRCNAEGMKIACTHFQCSAWAFQHLRDTYPQPKGSDMSHDLLTFFINIMLAQAQECILEKSMLDNRKSSITAKIAVQVVDYYKCALGIMVSGSPSTDTGSLLILLDQRSLKYLFI
;
A
#
# COMPACT_ATOMS: atom_id res chain seq x y z
N MET A 1 0.03 -18.44 4.89
CA MET A 1 0.26 -17.00 5.11
C MET A 1 -0.06 -16.14 3.89
N TYR A 2 0.44 -16.45 2.68
CA TYR A 2 0.18 -15.65 1.47
C TYR A 2 -1.32 -15.38 1.23
N ASN A 3 -2.16 -16.43 1.25
CA ASN A 3 -3.60 -16.29 1.04
C ASN A 3 -4.31 -15.43 2.09
N ILE A 4 -3.80 -15.39 3.32
CA ILE A 4 -4.33 -14.53 4.39
C ILE A 4 -4.05 -13.06 4.04
N GLY A 5 -2.81 -12.77 3.61
CA GLY A 5 -2.44 -11.45 3.11
C GLY A 5 -3.29 -11.03 1.92
N ALA A 6 -3.45 -11.90 0.92
CA ALA A 6 -4.26 -11.63 -0.26
C ALA A 6 -5.74 -11.41 0.06
N LEU A 7 -6.32 -12.21 0.96
CA LEU A 7 -7.71 -12.06 1.39
C LEU A 7 -7.93 -10.70 2.06
N HIS A 8 -7.07 -10.33 3.00
CA HIS A 8 -7.16 -9.04 3.67
C HIS A 8 -6.97 -7.86 2.69
N SER A 9 -6.04 -7.98 1.74
CA SER A 9 -5.88 -6.99 0.67
C SER A 9 -7.19 -6.78 -0.10
N LYS A 10 -7.82 -7.88 -0.53
CA LYS A 10 -9.12 -7.83 -1.22
C LYS A 10 -10.20 -7.18 -0.36
N LEU A 11 -10.37 -7.60 0.89
CA LEU A 11 -11.36 -7.02 1.81
C LEU A 11 -11.15 -5.52 2.01
N GLY A 12 -9.90 -5.06 2.14
CA GLY A 12 -9.57 -3.65 2.25
C GLY A 12 -9.98 -2.83 1.01
N THR A 13 -9.97 -3.44 -0.19
CA THR A 13 -10.41 -2.79 -1.44
C THR A 13 -11.91 -2.83 -1.68
N MET A 14 -12.66 -3.69 -0.97
CA MET A 14 -14.11 -3.82 -1.17
C MET A 14 -14.92 -2.68 -0.55
N ASP A 15 -14.36 -1.99 0.45
CA ASP A 15 -15.00 -0.83 1.05
C ASP A 15 -14.80 0.41 0.16
N SER A 16 -15.88 1.16 -0.07
CA SER A 16 -15.86 2.40 -0.86
C SER A 16 -15.15 3.57 -0.16
N ARG A 17 -14.84 3.42 1.13
CA ARG A 17 -14.19 4.41 2.01
C ARG A 17 -14.93 5.76 2.06
N CYS A 18 -16.25 5.73 1.90
CA CYS A 18 -17.09 6.93 1.92
C CYS A 18 -17.41 7.44 3.33
N ASN A 19 -17.11 6.68 4.38
CA ASN A 19 -17.35 7.06 5.76
C ASN A 19 -16.18 6.66 6.68
N ALA A 20 -16.11 7.30 7.85
CA ALA A 20 -15.01 7.12 8.80
C ALA A 20 -14.83 5.68 9.31
N GLU A 21 -15.91 4.89 9.38
CA GLU A 21 -15.85 3.51 9.84
C GLU A 21 -15.31 2.59 8.75
N GLY A 22 -15.79 2.73 7.51
CA GLY A 22 -15.26 2.00 6.35
C GLY A 22 -13.77 2.29 6.12
N MET A 23 -13.34 3.54 6.30
CA MET A 23 -11.91 3.91 6.26
C MET A 23 -11.07 3.16 7.32
N LYS A 24 -11.57 3.05 8.56
CA LYS A 24 -10.87 2.31 9.63
C LYS A 24 -10.83 0.80 9.35
N ILE A 25 -11.92 0.23 8.88
CA ILE A 25 -12.02 -1.20 8.55
C ILE A 25 -11.05 -1.53 7.40
N ALA A 26 -11.09 -0.74 6.31
CA ALA A 26 -10.18 -0.88 5.19
C ALA A 26 -8.71 -0.76 5.63
N CYS A 27 -8.39 0.26 6.44
CA CYS A 27 -7.06 0.44 7.02
C CYS A 27 -6.60 -0.77 7.83
N THR A 28 -7.48 -1.33 8.66
CA THR A 28 -7.20 -2.52 9.46
C THR A 28 -6.89 -3.71 8.59
N HIS A 29 -7.69 -3.95 7.54
CA HIS A 29 -7.44 -5.02 6.59
C HIS A 29 -6.10 -4.85 5.86
N PHE A 30 -5.75 -3.66 5.40
CA PHE A 30 -4.45 -3.43 4.77
C PHE A 30 -3.28 -3.66 5.74
N GLN A 31 -3.39 -3.24 7.00
CA GLN A 31 -2.37 -3.52 8.03
C GLN A 31 -2.25 -5.03 8.32
N CYS A 32 -3.36 -5.76 8.44
CA CYS A 32 -3.35 -7.22 8.58
C CYS A 32 -2.71 -7.90 7.37
N SER A 33 -2.96 -7.40 6.17
CA SER A 33 -2.35 -7.89 4.94
C SER A 33 -0.83 -7.69 4.93
N ALA A 34 -0.37 -6.47 5.25
CA ALA A 34 1.05 -6.15 5.37
C ALA A 34 1.74 -7.06 6.38
N TRP A 35 1.15 -7.24 7.56
CA TRP A 35 1.68 -8.13 8.58
C TRP A 35 1.78 -9.59 8.10
N ALA A 36 0.75 -10.10 7.41
CA ALA A 36 0.76 -11.47 6.91
C ALA A 36 1.86 -11.70 5.86
N PHE A 37 2.10 -10.73 4.97
CA PHE A 37 3.19 -10.80 3.99
C PHE A 37 4.57 -10.65 4.65
N GLN A 38 4.70 -9.76 5.63
CA GLN A 38 5.92 -9.62 6.41
C GLN A 38 6.26 -10.91 7.16
N HIS A 39 5.28 -11.48 7.86
CA HIS A 39 5.45 -12.73 8.58
C HIS A 39 5.81 -13.87 7.64
N LEU A 40 5.20 -13.94 6.45
CA LEU A 40 5.58 -14.91 5.42
C LEU A 40 7.04 -14.74 4.99
N ARG A 41 7.45 -13.51 4.67
CA ARG A 41 8.80 -13.17 4.22
C ARG A 41 9.87 -13.51 5.26
N ASP A 42 9.61 -13.17 6.52
CA ASP A 42 10.59 -13.24 7.60
C ASP A 42 10.68 -14.66 8.21
N THR A 43 9.61 -15.46 8.12
CA THR A 43 9.53 -16.77 8.80
C THR A 43 9.84 -17.94 7.87
N TYR A 44 9.50 -17.85 6.58
CA TYR A 44 9.60 -18.97 5.66
C TYR A 44 10.65 -18.71 4.58
N PRO A 45 11.60 -19.63 4.37
CA PRO A 45 12.54 -19.54 3.25
C PRO A 45 11.77 -19.55 1.93
N GLN A 46 11.99 -18.54 1.11
CA GLN A 46 11.29 -18.42 -0.17
C GLN A 46 12.01 -19.25 -1.23
N PRO A 47 11.31 -20.19 -1.91
CA PRO A 47 11.93 -21.01 -2.95
C PRO A 47 12.45 -20.12 -4.10
N LYS A 48 13.64 -20.43 -4.61
CA LYS A 48 14.22 -19.71 -5.76
C LYS A 48 13.29 -19.85 -6.98
N GLY A 49 13.00 -18.73 -7.64
CA GLY A 49 12.12 -18.69 -8.81
C GLY A 49 10.62 -18.82 -8.51
N SER A 50 10.21 -18.75 -7.24
CA SER A 50 8.80 -18.70 -6.86
C SER A 50 8.23 -17.28 -6.94
N ASP A 51 6.91 -17.20 -7.14
CA ASP A 51 6.10 -15.99 -7.11
C ASP A 51 5.96 -15.37 -5.71
N MET A 52 6.88 -15.71 -4.80
CA MET A 52 6.91 -15.30 -3.40
C MET A 52 8.33 -14.89 -3.01
N SER A 53 9.11 -14.35 -3.96
CA SER A 53 10.45 -13.85 -3.69
C SER A 53 10.43 -12.80 -2.58
N HIS A 54 11.57 -12.66 -1.89
CA HIS A 54 11.72 -11.68 -0.82
C HIS A 54 11.37 -10.25 -1.30
N ASP A 55 11.79 -9.90 -2.51
CA ASP A 55 11.53 -8.59 -3.11
C ASP A 55 10.05 -8.40 -3.42
N LEU A 56 9.38 -9.41 -3.99
CA LEU A 56 7.95 -9.32 -4.30
C LEU A 56 7.11 -9.23 -3.02
N LEU A 57 7.46 -9.98 -1.96
CA LEU A 57 6.81 -9.84 -0.67
C LEU A 57 7.06 -8.46 -0.05
N THR A 58 8.27 -7.93 -0.16
CA THR A 58 8.59 -6.57 0.30
C THR A 58 7.83 -5.50 -0.48
N PHE A 59 7.64 -5.70 -1.78
CA PHE A 59 6.76 -4.88 -2.60
C PHE A 59 5.32 -4.91 -2.07
N PHE A 60 4.73 -6.09 -1.86
CA PHE A 60 3.36 -6.20 -1.34
C PHE A 60 3.20 -5.54 0.02
N ILE A 61 4.17 -5.70 0.93
CA ILE A 61 4.15 -5.03 2.23
C ILE A 61 4.07 -3.52 2.07
N ASN A 62 4.91 -2.91 1.22
CA ASN A 62 4.91 -1.47 0.99
C ASN A 62 3.60 -0.98 0.35
N ILE A 63 3.04 -1.72 -0.61
CA ILE A 63 1.74 -1.36 -1.21
C ILE A 63 0.62 -1.41 -0.17
N MET A 64 0.59 -2.43 0.70
CA MET A 64 -0.43 -2.54 1.75
C MET A 64 -0.29 -1.43 2.80
N LEU A 65 0.93 -1.08 3.19
CA LEU A 65 1.17 0.04 4.10
C LEU A 65 0.78 1.40 3.48
N ALA A 66 1.06 1.60 2.19
CA ALA A 66 0.62 2.79 1.46
C ALA A 66 -0.91 2.91 1.46
N GLN A 67 -1.63 1.82 1.16
CA GLN A 67 -3.10 1.81 1.15
C GLN A 67 -3.71 2.01 2.55
N ALA A 68 -3.09 1.46 3.59
CA ALA A 68 -3.49 1.76 4.97
C ALA A 68 -3.34 3.25 5.28
N GLN A 69 -2.23 3.86 4.84
CA GLN A 69 -1.96 5.27 5.04
C GLN A 69 -2.89 6.18 4.22
N GLU A 70 -3.30 5.77 3.00
CA GLU A 70 -4.34 6.46 2.22
C GLU A 70 -5.66 6.52 3.01
N CYS A 71 -6.05 5.42 3.65
CA CYS A 71 -7.27 5.40 4.47
C CYS A 71 -7.17 6.37 5.66
N ILE A 72 -6.00 6.48 6.29
CA ILE A 72 -5.74 7.42 7.38
C ILE A 72 -5.76 8.86 6.87
N LEU A 73 -5.24 9.11 5.66
CA LEU A 73 -5.25 10.42 5.01
C LEU A 73 -6.67 10.88 4.70
N GLU A 74 -7.46 10.04 4.03
CA GLU A 74 -8.87 10.28 3.72
C GLU A 74 -9.65 10.60 5.01
N LYS A 75 -9.41 9.84 6.09
CA LYS A 75 -10.02 10.10 7.39
C LYS A 75 -9.55 11.41 8.02
N SER A 76 -8.26 11.72 7.94
CA SER A 76 -7.69 12.97 8.48
C SER A 76 -8.29 14.19 7.81
N MET A 77 -8.53 14.12 6.49
CA MET A 77 -9.22 15.15 5.73
C MET A 77 -10.69 15.26 6.15
N LEU A 78 -11.40 14.13 6.26
CA LEU A 78 -12.80 14.09 6.71
C LEU A 78 -12.99 14.69 8.12
N ASP A 79 -12.08 14.36 9.04
CA ASP A 79 -12.03 14.87 10.41
C ASP A 79 -11.62 16.36 10.49
N ASN A 80 -11.29 17.01 9.36
CA ASN A 80 -10.74 18.38 9.31
C ASN A 80 -9.53 18.58 10.25
N ARG A 81 -8.61 17.61 10.27
CA ARG A 81 -7.37 17.73 11.04
C ARG A 81 -6.48 18.86 10.48
N LYS A 82 -5.57 19.36 11.32
CA LYS A 82 -4.59 20.38 10.92
C LYS A 82 -3.87 19.98 9.63
N SER A 83 -3.75 20.91 8.69
CA SER A 83 -3.08 20.71 7.40
C SER A 83 -1.67 20.13 7.54
N SER A 84 -0.92 20.56 8.55
CA SER A 84 0.42 20.02 8.84
C SER A 84 0.45 18.54 9.22
N ILE A 85 -0.62 18.00 9.80
CA ILE A 85 -0.76 16.57 10.08
C ILE A 85 -1.13 15.82 8.81
N THR A 86 -2.15 16.31 8.08
CA THR A 86 -2.58 15.73 6.80
C THR A 86 -1.43 15.67 5.78
N ALA A 87 -0.62 16.73 5.68
CA ALA A 87 0.56 16.76 4.82
C ALA A 87 1.61 15.70 5.19
N LYS A 88 1.89 15.52 6.49
CA LYS A 88 2.82 14.46 6.95
C LYS A 88 2.32 13.06 6.61
N ILE A 89 1.01 12.83 6.74
CA ILE A 89 0.39 11.55 6.36
C ILE A 89 0.53 11.32 4.86
N ALA A 90 0.27 12.34 4.04
CA ALA A 90 0.41 12.26 2.58
C ALA A 90 1.85 11.98 2.13
N VAL A 91 2.84 12.64 2.74
CA VAL A 91 4.26 12.33 2.48
C VAL A 91 4.55 10.85 2.75
N GLN A 92 4.06 10.31 3.86
CA GLN A 92 4.26 8.90 4.19
C GLN A 92 3.61 7.94 3.18
N VAL A 93 2.43 8.28 2.62
CA VAL A 93 1.81 7.51 1.53
C VAL A 93 2.76 7.43 0.33
N VAL A 94 3.28 8.59 -0.08
CA VAL A 94 4.19 8.71 -1.23
C VAL A 94 5.47 7.92 -1.00
N ASP A 95 6.05 7.98 0.21
CA ASP A 95 7.28 7.26 0.53
C ASP A 95 7.10 5.74 0.43
N TYR A 96 5.98 5.20 0.92
CA TYR A 96 5.70 3.77 0.75
C TYR A 96 5.54 3.37 -0.72
N TYR A 97 4.83 4.17 -1.52
CA TYR A 97 4.71 3.90 -2.96
C TYR A 97 6.04 3.99 -3.71
N LYS A 98 6.90 4.96 -3.36
CA LYS A 98 8.25 5.06 -3.92
C LYS A 98 9.11 3.85 -3.57
N CYS A 99 9.06 3.39 -2.32
CA CYS A 99 9.76 2.16 -1.91
C CYS A 99 9.27 0.95 -2.71
N ALA A 100 7.96 0.79 -2.89
CA ALA A 100 7.39 -0.28 -3.69
C ALA A 100 7.85 -0.20 -5.16
N LEU A 101 7.82 0.98 -5.77
CA LEU A 101 8.27 1.20 -7.14
C LEU A 101 9.77 0.89 -7.30
N GLY A 102 10.60 1.32 -6.35
CA GLY A 102 12.04 1.07 -6.37
C GLY A 102 12.37 -0.42 -6.45
N ILE A 103 11.64 -1.25 -5.70
CA ILE A 103 11.81 -2.72 -5.71
C ILE A 103 11.48 -3.29 -7.08
N MET A 104 10.37 -2.85 -7.70
CA MET A 104 9.97 -3.33 -9.02
C MET A 104 10.98 -2.96 -10.12
N VAL A 105 11.49 -1.73 -10.10
CA VAL A 105 12.47 -1.23 -11.08
C VAL A 105 13.79 -1.98 -10.95
N SER A 106 14.22 -2.31 -9.72
CA SER A 106 15.42 -3.13 -9.53
C SER A 106 15.24 -4.60 -9.93
N GLY A 107 14.01 -5.12 -9.91
CA GLY A 107 13.69 -6.53 -10.16
C GLY A 107 13.32 -6.89 -11.61
N SER A 108 13.00 -5.93 -12.48
CA SER A 108 12.66 -6.16 -13.89
C SER A 108 13.24 -5.06 -14.79
N PRO A 109 14.21 -5.36 -15.68
CA PRO A 109 14.66 -4.42 -16.70
C PRO A 109 13.62 -4.15 -17.80
N SER A 110 12.48 -4.86 -17.85
CA SER A 110 11.65 -4.96 -19.06
C SER A 110 10.13 -4.82 -18.84
N THR A 111 9.65 -4.41 -17.67
CA THR A 111 8.21 -4.17 -17.47
C THR A 111 7.89 -2.70 -17.63
N ASP A 112 7.02 -2.39 -18.60
CA ASP A 112 6.49 -1.08 -18.97
C ASP A 112 6.11 -0.23 -17.73
N THR A 113 7.10 0.51 -17.23
CA THR A 113 7.02 1.27 -15.99
C THR A 113 6.05 2.45 -16.14
N GLY A 114 5.75 2.85 -17.39
CA GLY A 114 4.83 3.93 -17.73
C GLY A 114 3.40 3.69 -17.26
N SER A 115 2.87 2.47 -17.42
CA SER A 115 1.50 2.14 -17.00
C SER A 115 1.31 2.18 -15.48
N LEU A 116 2.35 1.86 -14.72
CA LEU A 116 2.36 1.91 -13.25
C LEU A 116 2.63 3.31 -12.70
N LEU A 117 3.52 4.07 -13.34
CA LEU A 117 3.70 5.50 -13.07
C LEU A 117 2.39 6.25 -13.32
N ILE A 118 1.62 5.91 -14.36
CA ILE A 118 0.30 6.51 -14.62
C ILE A 118 -0.72 6.15 -13.52
N LEU A 119 -0.73 4.91 -13.01
CA LEU A 119 -1.60 4.52 -11.89
C LEU A 119 -1.23 5.21 -10.58
N LEU A 120 0.08 5.35 -10.31
CA LEU A 120 0.59 6.08 -9.15
C LEU A 120 0.37 7.58 -9.32
N ASP A 121 0.54 8.14 -10.51
CA ASP A 121 0.31 9.54 -10.84
C ASP A 121 -1.17 9.89 -10.72
N GLN A 122 -2.08 9.08 -11.26
CA GLN A 122 -3.54 9.26 -11.11
C GLN A 122 -4.00 9.22 -9.64
N ARG A 123 -3.36 8.43 -8.77
CA ARG A 123 -3.65 8.43 -7.32
C ARG A 123 -2.94 9.54 -6.58
N SER A 124 -1.71 9.90 -6.96
CA SER A 124 -0.92 10.98 -6.35
C SER A 124 -1.49 12.37 -6.69
N LEU A 125 -2.05 12.54 -7.89
CA LEU A 125 -2.70 13.77 -8.36
C LEU A 125 -3.90 14.17 -7.51
N LYS A 126 -4.58 13.22 -6.85
CA LYS A 126 -5.64 13.54 -5.86
C LYS A 126 -5.11 14.35 -4.68
N TYR A 127 -3.82 14.29 -4.38
CA TYR A 127 -3.22 14.86 -3.18
C TYR A 127 -2.27 16.02 -3.46
N LEU A 128 -1.98 16.32 -4.74
CA LEU A 128 -1.11 17.44 -5.16
C LEU A 128 -1.79 18.82 -4.97
N PHE A 129 -3.09 18.85 -4.65
CA PHE A 129 -3.89 20.06 -4.46
C PHE A 129 -4.44 20.23 -3.03
N ILE A 130 -3.88 19.51 -2.06
CA ILE A 130 -4.10 19.75 -0.61
C ILE A 130 -2.97 20.65 -0.10
#